data_AF-A0A7X6BEV2-F1
#
_entry.id   AF-A0A7X6BEV2-F1
#
_cell.length_a   1.000
_cell.length_b   1.000
_cell.length_c   1.000
_cell.angle_alpha   90.00
_cell.angle_beta   90.00
_cell.angle_gamma   90.00
#
_symmetry.space_group_name_H-M   'P 1'
#
loop_
_entity.id
_entity.type
_entity.pdbx_description
1 polymer ?
#
loop_
_entity_poly.entity_id
_entity_poly.type
_entity_poly.pdbx_seq_one_letter_code
_entity_poly.pdbx_strand_id
1 'polypeptide(L)'
;MYKHVLGFAALAAGLTTLAIPAEAQVRRGHAVVGRTASGQGFAQWRSATRAPGAATVRRGLQLSDGRGYRHERSRDYGPGHASADRSTQFNNGRGATTARDANWGDGSFSGSRTTTLNNGDSYRRTTSATANGDGTANYSSSFTGPQGATRTVSGTVPTRR
;
A
#
# COMPACT_ATOMS: atom_id res chain seq x y z
N MET A 1 -16.49 40.70 -36.97
CA MET A 1 -16.78 39.31 -36.55
C MET A 1 -15.80 38.94 -35.44
N TYR A 2 -16.28 38.87 -34.21
CA TYR A 2 -15.47 38.54 -33.03
C TYR A 2 -15.27 37.02 -32.92
N LYS A 3 -14.02 36.57 -32.76
CA LYS A 3 -13.70 35.29 -32.15
C LYS A 3 -12.43 35.44 -31.30
N HIS A 4 -12.64 35.61 -30.00
CA HIS A 4 -11.61 35.36 -28.99
C HIS A 4 -11.47 33.85 -28.80
N VAL A 5 -10.25 33.34 -28.86
CA VAL A 5 -9.91 32.00 -28.37
C VAL A 5 -8.85 32.17 -27.29
N LEU A 6 -9.27 31.95 -26.05
CA LEU A 6 -8.41 31.78 -24.89
C LEU A 6 -7.54 30.52 -25.10
N GLY A 7 -6.23 30.67 -24.94
CA GLY A 7 -5.29 29.55 -24.79
C GLY A 7 -4.65 29.60 -23.40
N PHE A 8 -5.10 28.73 -22.51
CA PHE A 8 -4.46 28.42 -21.22
C PHE A 8 -3.25 27.50 -21.45
N ALA A 9 -2.05 27.89 -20.99
CA ALA A 9 -0.91 27.03 -20.63
C ALA A 9 0.29 27.93 -20.27
N ALA A 10 1.13 27.73 -19.27
CA ALA A 10 1.27 26.72 -18.25
C ALA A 10 2.15 27.33 -17.14
N LEU A 11 1.77 27.18 -15.87
CA LEU A 11 2.65 27.49 -14.73
C LEU A 11 3.13 26.15 -14.16
N ALA A 12 4.31 25.69 -14.60
CA ALA A 12 5.00 24.57 -13.97
C ALA A 12 5.91 25.11 -12.86
N ALA A 13 5.41 25.13 -11.63
CA ALA A 13 6.24 25.33 -10.45
C ALA A 13 6.97 24.02 -10.14
N GLY A 14 8.31 24.05 -10.17
CA GLY A 14 9.18 22.90 -9.98
C GLY A 14 9.04 22.28 -8.59
N LEU A 15 8.73 20.99 -8.53
CA LEU A 15 9.01 20.16 -7.37
C LEU A 15 10.50 19.79 -7.40
N THR A 16 11.25 20.28 -6.41
CA THR A 16 12.58 19.77 -6.10
C THR A 16 12.43 18.38 -5.46
N THR A 17 12.52 17.33 -6.28
CA THR A 17 12.69 15.97 -5.77
C THR A 17 14.10 15.88 -5.17
N LEU A 18 14.19 15.80 -3.83
CA LEU A 18 15.43 15.39 -3.16
C LEU A 18 15.76 13.98 -3.62
N ALA A 19 16.67 13.86 -4.60
CA ALA A 19 17.18 12.60 -5.06
C ALA A 19 17.97 11.96 -3.91
N ILE A 20 17.38 10.94 -3.28
CA ILE A 20 18.09 10.10 -2.32
C ILE A 20 19.29 9.49 -3.06
N PRO A 21 20.54 9.67 -2.59
CA PRO A 21 21.71 9.16 -3.30
C PRO A 21 21.61 7.64 -3.44
N ALA A 22 22.01 7.13 -4.62
CA ALA A 22 21.95 5.72 -4.97
C ALA A 22 22.73 4.81 -3.98
N GLU A 23 23.67 5.37 -3.23
CA GLU A 23 24.50 4.69 -2.22
C GLU A 23 23.73 4.19 -1.00
N ALA A 24 22.58 4.79 -0.66
CA ALA A 24 21.74 4.32 0.46
C ALA A 24 20.78 3.17 0.08
N GLN A 25 20.80 2.74 -1.19
CA GLN A 25 19.85 1.75 -1.71
C GLN A 25 20.43 0.33 -1.70
N VAL A 26 19.96 -0.53 -0.78
CA VAL A 26 20.31 -1.95 -0.80
C VAL A 26 19.40 -2.70 -1.77
N ARG A 27 19.97 -3.22 -2.85
CA ARG A 27 19.29 -4.07 -3.84
C ARG A 27 19.74 -5.53 -3.68
N ARG A 28 18.81 -6.45 -3.46
CA ARG A 28 19.08 -7.89 -3.36
C ARG A 28 18.09 -8.69 -4.19
N GLY A 29 18.57 -9.68 -4.93
CA GLY A 29 17.75 -10.59 -5.74
C GLY A 29 18.15 -12.04 -5.50
N HIS A 30 17.16 -12.94 -5.46
CA HIS A 30 17.36 -14.38 -5.42
C HIS A 30 16.37 -15.04 -6.37
N ALA A 31 16.82 -16.04 -7.10
CA ALA A 31 15.97 -16.91 -7.91
C ALA A 31 16.38 -18.37 -7.66
N VAL A 32 15.41 -19.26 -7.62
CA VAL A 32 15.59 -20.70 -7.46
C VAL A 32 14.69 -21.38 -8.48
N VAL A 33 15.26 -22.35 -9.20
CA VAL A 33 14.51 -23.21 -10.12
C VAL A 33 14.76 -24.64 -9.64
N GLY A 34 13.72 -25.47 -9.66
CA GLY A 34 13.83 -26.84 -9.20
C GLY A 34 12.62 -27.68 -9.56
N ARG A 35 12.58 -28.86 -8.95
CA ARG A 35 11.42 -29.76 -9.01
C ARG A 35 10.94 -30.06 -7.59
N THR A 36 9.64 -30.18 -7.43
CA THR A 36 9.04 -30.67 -6.18
C THR A 36 9.31 -32.16 -6.01
N ALA A 37 9.02 -32.70 -4.83
CA ALA A 37 9.06 -34.15 -4.59
C ALA A 37 8.12 -34.92 -5.54
N SER A 38 7.04 -34.28 -6.01
CA SER A 38 6.12 -34.84 -7.02
C SER A 38 6.62 -34.71 -8.47
N GLY A 39 7.85 -34.25 -8.70
CA GLY A 39 8.45 -34.09 -10.02
C GLY A 39 8.02 -32.82 -10.77
N GLN A 40 7.13 -32.01 -10.19
CA GLN A 40 6.62 -30.78 -10.79
C GLN A 40 7.70 -29.68 -10.82
N GLY A 41 7.91 -29.05 -11.97
CA GLY A 41 8.87 -27.96 -12.11
C GLY A 41 8.37 -26.67 -11.46
N PHE A 42 9.28 -25.91 -10.85
CA PHE A 42 8.98 -24.58 -10.34
C PHE A 42 10.14 -23.60 -10.53
N ALA A 43 9.80 -22.32 -10.63
CA ALA A 43 10.71 -21.19 -10.52
C ALA A 43 10.17 -20.21 -9.48
N GLN A 44 11.00 -19.85 -8.51
CA GLN A 44 10.66 -18.89 -7.45
C GLN A 44 11.68 -17.77 -7.44
N TRP A 45 11.23 -16.53 -7.25
CA TRP A 45 12.12 -15.38 -7.18
C TRP A 45 11.68 -14.37 -6.14
N ARG A 46 12.65 -13.60 -5.66
CA ARG A 46 12.45 -12.45 -4.78
C ARG A 46 13.48 -11.38 -5.10
N SER A 47 13.05 -10.14 -5.24
CA SER A 47 13.93 -8.97 -5.20
C SER A 47 13.46 -7.98 -4.14
N ALA A 48 14.40 -7.27 -3.55
CA ALA A 48 14.15 -6.25 -2.54
C ALA A 48 15.07 -5.06 -2.79
N THR A 49 14.48 -3.87 -2.77
CA THR A 49 15.16 -2.58 -2.77
C THR A 49 14.79 -1.87 -1.48
N ARG A 50 15.79 -1.40 -0.73
CA ARG A 50 15.58 -0.72 0.56
C ARG A 50 16.37 0.57 0.59
N ALA A 51 15.75 1.62 1.09
CA ALA A 51 16.37 2.89 1.45
C ALA A 51 15.88 3.29 2.86
N PRO A 52 16.52 4.26 3.53
CA PRO A 52 15.94 4.87 4.71
C PRO A 52 14.51 5.35 4.41
N GLY A 53 13.55 4.96 5.25
CA GLY A 53 12.14 5.32 5.09
C GLY A 53 11.38 4.65 3.93
N ALA A 54 12.01 3.81 3.11
CA ALA A 54 11.30 3.16 1.99
C ALA A 54 11.78 1.75 1.68
N ALA A 55 10.86 0.88 1.27
CA ALA A 55 11.21 -0.48 0.82
C ALA A 55 10.24 -1.02 -0.20
N THR A 56 10.78 -1.52 -1.32
CA THR A 56 10.03 -2.28 -2.33
C THR A 56 10.49 -3.73 -2.34
N VAL A 57 9.55 -4.66 -2.27
CA VAL A 57 9.81 -6.11 -2.38
C VAL A 57 8.92 -6.69 -3.47
N ARG A 58 9.54 -7.39 -4.42
CA ARG A 58 8.85 -8.16 -5.46
C ARG A 58 9.17 -9.64 -5.24
N ARG A 59 8.18 -10.51 -5.43
CA ARG A 59 8.37 -11.96 -5.41
C ARG A 59 7.40 -12.63 -6.35
N GLY A 60 7.72 -13.86 -6.74
CA GLY A 60 6.79 -14.66 -7.50
C GLY A 60 7.16 -16.14 -7.50
N LEU A 61 6.21 -16.91 -7.98
CA LEU A 61 6.29 -18.35 -8.18
C LEU A 61 5.65 -18.66 -9.52
N GLN A 62 6.33 -19.48 -10.31
CA GLN A 62 5.81 -20.09 -11.52
C GLN A 62 5.95 -21.60 -11.40
N LEU A 63 4.85 -22.31 -11.60
CA LEU A 63 4.82 -23.76 -11.67
C LEU A 63 4.73 -24.20 -13.13
N SER A 64 5.21 -25.41 -13.41
CA SER A 64 5.22 -25.99 -14.76
C SER A 64 3.82 -26.29 -15.32
N ASP A 65 2.80 -26.33 -14.47
CA ASP A 65 1.40 -26.52 -14.85
C ASP A 65 0.65 -25.21 -15.12
N GLY A 66 1.40 -24.10 -15.27
CA GLY A 66 0.85 -22.78 -15.53
C GLY A 66 0.35 -22.03 -14.30
N ARG A 67 0.24 -22.67 -13.12
CA ARG A 67 -0.11 -21.99 -11.88
C ARG A 67 1.04 -21.10 -11.40
N GLY A 68 0.72 -20.02 -10.71
CA GLY A 68 1.72 -19.07 -10.25
C GLY A 68 1.13 -17.76 -9.78
N TYR A 69 2.00 -16.92 -9.24
CA TYR A 69 1.65 -15.56 -8.85
C TYR A 69 2.84 -14.62 -8.93
N ARG A 70 2.53 -13.33 -9.07
CA ARG A 70 3.44 -12.21 -8.82
C ARG A 70 2.90 -11.38 -7.67
N HIS A 71 3.79 -10.97 -6.78
CA HIS A 71 3.47 -10.17 -5.61
C HIS A 71 4.46 -9.02 -5.50
N GLU A 72 3.94 -7.82 -5.33
CA GLU A 72 4.74 -6.63 -5.06
C GLU A 72 4.24 -5.94 -3.80
N ARG A 73 5.18 -5.36 -3.08
CA ARG A 73 4.88 -4.49 -1.96
C ARG A 73 5.85 -3.32 -1.93
N SER A 74 5.32 -2.12 -2.05
CA SER A 74 6.05 -0.89 -1.76
C SER A 74 5.63 -0.35 -0.39
N ARG A 75 6.54 0.36 0.26
CA ARG A 75 6.34 0.99 1.56
C ARG A 75 7.12 2.28 1.59
N ASP A 76 6.50 3.31 2.12
CA ASP A 76 7.11 4.56 2.52
C ASP A 76 6.71 4.82 3.98
N TYR A 77 7.65 5.25 4.81
CA TYR A 77 7.41 5.48 6.23
C TYR A 77 8.43 6.45 6.80
N GLY A 78 7.97 7.28 7.71
CA GLY A 78 8.80 8.23 8.43
C GLY A 78 8.15 8.66 9.73
N PRO A 79 8.75 9.64 10.42
CA PRO A 79 8.10 10.28 11.56
C PRO A 79 6.75 10.87 11.13
N GLY A 80 5.68 10.39 11.75
CA GLY A 80 4.33 10.92 11.57
C GLY A 80 3.56 10.37 10.37
N HIS A 81 4.12 9.48 9.56
CA HIS A 81 3.41 8.88 8.44
C HIS A 81 3.91 7.49 8.02
N ALA A 82 3.03 6.72 7.40
CA ALA A 82 3.39 5.53 6.64
C ALA A 82 2.37 5.23 5.54
N SER A 83 2.86 4.88 4.36
CA SER A 83 2.06 4.33 3.28
C SER A 83 2.60 2.97 2.82
N ALA A 84 1.72 2.16 2.24
CA ALA A 84 2.10 0.88 1.69
C ALA A 84 1.14 0.42 0.61
N ASP A 85 1.69 0.22 -0.59
CA ASP A 85 1.01 -0.46 -1.69
C ASP A 85 1.40 -1.93 -1.73
N ARG A 86 0.43 -2.78 -2.03
CA ARG A 86 0.62 -4.21 -2.22
C ARG A 86 -0.23 -4.69 -3.37
N SER A 87 0.35 -5.41 -4.31
CA SER A 87 -0.39 -6.09 -5.36
C SER A 87 -0.07 -7.58 -5.37
N THR A 88 -1.08 -8.41 -5.68
CA THR A 88 -0.89 -9.83 -5.95
C THR A 88 -1.70 -10.20 -7.18
N GLN A 89 -1.06 -10.82 -8.16
CA GLN A 89 -1.66 -11.24 -9.42
C GLN A 89 -1.36 -12.72 -9.62
N PHE A 90 -2.41 -13.54 -9.66
CA PHE A 90 -2.32 -14.97 -9.95
C PHE A 90 -2.45 -15.19 -11.45
N ASN A 91 -1.81 -16.24 -11.96
CA ASN A 91 -1.85 -16.57 -13.40
C ASN A 91 -3.27 -16.90 -13.91
N ASN A 92 -4.19 -17.24 -13.01
CA ASN A 92 -5.58 -17.54 -13.35
C ASN A 92 -6.51 -16.31 -13.33
N GLY A 93 -5.96 -15.10 -13.43
CA GLY A 93 -6.72 -13.84 -13.51
C GLY A 93 -7.23 -13.30 -12.17
N ARG A 94 -7.13 -14.07 -11.08
CA ARG A 94 -7.44 -13.57 -9.73
C ARG A 94 -6.33 -12.65 -9.23
N GLY A 95 -6.70 -11.63 -8.47
CA GLY A 95 -5.73 -10.70 -7.92
C GLY A 95 -6.36 -9.61 -7.10
N ALA A 96 -5.51 -8.87 -6.40
CA ALA A 96 -5.91 -7.73 -5.60
C ALA A 96 -4.76 -6.72 -5.48
N THR A 97 -5.13 -5.44 -5.45
CA THR A 97 -4.25 -4.33 -5.07
C THR A 97 -4.76 -3.74 -3.77
N THR A 98 -3.87 -3.43 -2.84
CA THR A 98 -4.19 -2.84 -1.55
C THR A 98 -3.28 -1.64 -1.30
N ALA A 99 -3.87 -0.47 -1.16
CA ALA A 99 -3.21 0.73 -0.67
C ALA A 99 -3.50 0.90 0.81
N ARG A 100 -2.53 1.40 1.56
CA ARG A 100 -2.68 1.78 2.98
C ARG A 100 -1.94 3.07 3.20
N ASP A 101 -2.54 3.93 3.99
CA ASP A 101 -1.96 5.22 4.37
C ASP A 101 -2.30 5.46 5.83
N ALA A 102 -1.37 6.02 6.58
CA ALA A 102 -1.57 6.43 7.95
C ALA A 102 -0.73 7.67 8.26
N ASN A 103 -1.30 8.58 9.03
CA ASN A 103 -0.65 9.77 9.55
C ASN A 103 -0.89 9.84 11.06
N TRP A 104 0.10 10.28 11.81
CA TRP A 104 0.00 10.49 13.25
C TRP A 104 0.88 11.65 13.69
N GLY A 105 0.45 12.33 14.74
CA GLY A 105 1.12 13.52 15.24
C GLY A 105 0.18 14.31 16.12
N ASP A 106 0.72 15.06 17.08
CA ASP A 106 -0.02 15.99 17.92
C ASP A 106 -1.28 15.38 18.57
N GLY A 107 -1.12 14.16 19.10
CA GLY A 107 -2.21 13.42 19.75
C GLY A 107 -3.26 12.86 18.79
N SER A 108 -3.09 12.97 17.48
CA SER A 108 -4.04 12.49 16.48
C SER A 108 -3.47 11.35 15.64
N PHE A 109 -4.35 10.46 15.19
CA PHE A 109 -4.08 9.38 14.26
C PHE A 109 -5.18 9.36 13.19
N SER A 110 -4.79 9.18 11.94
CA SER A 110 -5.70 8.84 10.84
C SER A 110 -5.08 7.72 10.01
N GLY A 111 -5.88 6.76 9.59
CA GLY A 111 -5.44 5.62 8.81
C GLY A 111 -6.50 5.17 7.84
N SER A 112 -6.07 4.71 6.67
CA SER A 112 -6.94 4.13 5.68
C SER A 112 -6.31 2.91 5.02
N ARG A 113 -7.16 2.02 4.53
CA ARG A 113 -6.79 0.88 3.70
C ARG A 113 -7.87 0.71 2.66
N THR A 114 -7.50 0.64 1.39
CA THR A 114 -8.40 0.25 0.30
C THR A 114 -7.84 -1.00 -0.35
N THR A 115 -8.68 -2.01 -0.55
CA THR A 115 -8.33 -3.18 -1.36
C THR A 115 -9.29 -3.27 -2.54
N THR A 116 -8.73 -3.32 -3.76
CA THR A 116 -9.45 -3.51 -5.01
C THR A 116 -9.09 -4.87 -5.58
N LEU A 117 -10.10 -5.67 -5.88
CA LEU A 117 -9.99 -6.98 -6.51
C LEU A 117 -10.00 -6.82 -8.04
N ASN A 118 -9.45 -7.81 -8.76
CA ASN A 118 -9.43 -7.76 -10.23
C ASN A 118 -10.82 -7.78 -10.87
N ASN A 119 -11.86 -8.22 -10.15
CA ASN A 119 -13.25 -8.17 -10.62
C ASN A 119 -13.90 -6.78 -10.46
N GLY A 120 -13.15 -5.77 -10.01
CA GLY A 120 -13.62 -4.40 -9.80
C GLY A 120 -14.13 -4.10 -8.40
N ASP A 121 -14.36 -5.12 -7.56
CA ASP A 121 -14.84 -4.92 -6.19
C ASP A 121 -13.79 -4.22 -5.33
N SER A 122 -14.20 -3.19 -4.60
CA SER A 122 -13.35 -2.47 -3.66
C SER A 122 -13.94 -2.45 -2.26
N TYR A 123 -13.12 -2.68 -1.25
CA TYR A 123 -13.50 -2.45 0.14
C TYR A 123 -12.48 -1.58 0.84
N ARG A 124 -12.96 -0.73 1.74
CA ARG A 124 -12.15 0.28 2.43
C ARG A 124 -12.34 0.18 3.92
N ARG A 125 -11.26 0.40 4.67
CA ARG A 125 -11.32 0.68 6.11
C ARG A 125 -10.71 2.05 6.36
N THR A 126 -11.33 2.85 7.20
CA THR A 126 -10.76 4.07 7.77
C THR A 126 -10.76 3.97 9.28
N THR A 127 -9.75 4.56 9.92
CA THR A 127 -9.63 4.61 11.37
C THR A 127 -9.08 5.97 11.76
N SER A 128 -9.69 6.63 12.74
CA SER A 128 -9.15 7.83 13.38
C SER A 128 -9.09 7.64 14.89
N ALA A 129 -8.14 8.31 15.54
CA ALA A 129 -8.10 8.44 16.98
C ALA A 129 -7.54 9.81 17.40
N THR A 130 -8.00 10.33 18.53
CA THR A 130 -7.57 11.61 19.10
C THR A 130 -7.39 11.46 20.60
N ALA A 131 -6.23 11.85 21.10
CA ALA A 131 -5.92 11.91 22.53
C ALA A 131 -6.68 13.07 23.18
N ASN A 132 -7.25 12.81 24.35
CA ASN A 132 -8.08 13.79 25.06
C ASN A 132 -7.28 14.66 26.06
N GLY A 133 -5.97 14.41 26.19
CA GLY A 133 -5.08 15.15 27.11
C GLY A 133 -5.12 14.65 28.57
N ASP A 134 -6.09 13.81 28.93
CA ASP A 134 -6.25 13.19 30.25
C ASP A 134 -5.73 11.74 30.30
N GLY A 135 -4.98 11.32 29.28
CA GLY A 135 -4.49 9.96 29.09
C GLY A 135 -5.47 9.01 28.39
N THR A 136 -6.70 9.46 28.08
CA THR A 136 -7.66 8.70 27.27
C THR A 136 -7.59 9.08 25.79
N ALA A 137 -8.19 8.28 24.91
CA ALA A 137 -8.28 8.60 23.49
C ALA A 137 -9.62 8.18 22.89
N ASN A 138 -10.24 9.05 22.10
CA ASN A 138 -11.42 8.72 21.32
C ASN A 138 -11.00 8.07 20.01
N TYR A 139 -11.75 7.09 19.51
CA TYR A 139 -11.50 6.46 18.22
C TYR A 139 -12.77 6.23 17.43
N SER A 140 -12.64 6.18 16.10
CA SER A 140 -13.66 5.74 15.16
C SER A 140 -13.02 4.87 14.09
N SER A 141 -13.64 3.74 13.77
CA SER A 141 -13.20 2.87 12.69
C SER A 141 -14.40 2.48 11.84
N SER A 142 -14.31 2.75 10.54
CA SER A 142 -15.35 2.42 9.57
C SER A 142 -14.83 1.40 8.57
N PHE A 143 -15.68 0.45 8.19
CA PHE A 143 -15.44 -0.49 7.10
C PHE A 143 -16.56 -0.35 6.07
N THR A 144 -16.20 -0.12 4.81
CA THR A 144 -17.10 -0.05 3.66
C THR A 144 -16.83 -1.26 2.77
N GLY A 145 -17.86 -2.07 2.54
CA GLY A 145 -17.77 -3.26 1.69
C GLY A 145 -17.90 -2.95 0.19
N PRO A 146 -17.76 -3.96 -0.69
CA PRO A 146 -17.87 -3.82 -2.15
C PRO A 146 -19.18 -3.20 -2.65
N GLN A 147 -20.27 -3.42 -1.91
CA GLN A 147 -21.60 -2.91 -2.24
C GLN A 147 -21.89 -1.54 -1.59
N GLY A 148 -20.87 -0.85 -1.05
CA GLY A 148 -20.99 0.47 -0.46
C GLY A 148 -21.54 0.52 0.98
N ALA A 149 -22.07 -0.60 1.50
CA ALA A 149 -22.53 -0.68 2.89
C ALA A 149 -21.38 -0.41 3.87
N THR A 150 -21.62 0.48 4.85
CA THR A 150 -20.61 0.91 5.82
C THR A 150 -21.02 0.55 7.25
N ARG A 151 -20.10 -0.02 8.02
CA ARG A 151 -20.23 -0.25 9.45
C ARG A 151 -19.17 0.56 10.20
N THR A 152 -19.59 1.28 11.23
CA THR A 152 -18.71 2.09 12.08
C THR A 152 -18.74 1.59 13.52
N VAL A 153 -17.57 1.57 14.15
CA VAL A 153 -17.40 1.32 15.59
C VAL A 153 -16.57 2.46 16.16
N SER A 154 -17.04 3.07 17.23
CA SER A 154 -16.38 4.18 17.91
C SER A 154 -16.46 4.02 19.42
N GLY A 155 -15.55 4.70 20.13
CA GLY A 155 -15.57 4.74 21.58
C GLY A 155 -14.37 5.49 22.14
N THR A 156 -14.21 5.40 23.46
CA THR A 156 -13.07 5.98 24.17
C THR A 156 -12.24 4.84 24.78
N VAL A 157 -10.94 4.87 24.52
CA VAL A 157 -9.96 4.00 25.16
C VAL A 157 -9.61 4.60 26.52
N PRO A 158 -9.88 3.90 27.63
CA PRO A 158 -9.58 4.41 28.96
C PRO A 158 -8.07 4.34 29.26
N THR A 159 -7.65 5.10 30.26
CA THR A 159 -6.29 4.99 30.81
C THR A 159 -6.15 3.61 31.46
N ARG A 160 -5.04 2.91 31.21
CA ARG A 160 -4.70 1.72 32.00
C ARG A 160 -4.22 2.21 33.36
N ARG A 161 -5.01 1.97 34.40
CA ARG A 161 -4.60 2.15 35.80
C ARG A 161 -3.59 1.09 36.19
#